data_AF-A0A0Q8QCH6-F1
#
_entry.id   AF-A0A0Q8QCH6-F1
#
_cell.length_a   1.000
_cell.length_b   1.000
_cell.length_c   1.000
_cell.angle_alpha   90.00
_cell.angle_beta   90.00
_cell.angle_gamma   90.00
#
_symmetry.space_group_name_H-M   'P 1'
#
loop_
_entity.id
_entity.type
_entity.pdbx_description
1 polymer ?
#
loop_
_entity_poly.entity_id
_entity_poly.type
_entity_poly.pdbx_seq_one_letter_code
_entity_poly.pdbx_strand_id
1 'polypeptide(L)'
;MLRHILLSLACAAILPAHAADRIILVGDSTVASGGGYGDYLCRRQRAGTTCLNLAKNGRSSGSFRAEGRWDEVLALLRDGAGFHNTYVLMQFGHNDQPGKPGRSTDLVKEYPANLARYVADVKAGGGVPVLVTSLTRRSFRNGYVWNDLAPWASAAREVARSEGVAVLDLNALSLAAVQAMGPEKADTLAQPKGAGFDYTHLGPKGGRFFGDMAARELVRLFPALGPLTDPAETSRQAAREHAPADGWAGEQGGTHGGAAAPASALHTVATPAELRTALAAAHDARIIQVRGMLDMADGAKPGLLRIPSNTTLIGLGEDAGLVNASIIVANVSQVVIRNLALSNPCDPDPKWDPQDGPHGNWNSQHDGITVTGSHHVWLDHNSFTDAPRTDGQSPKENGMLKQCHDGALDITAASDFVTVSYNHFALHEKNTLVGASDRATGDEGHLRVTFSNNFFDHVTARTPRVRFGQVHLFNNFHKGSRKHAEYAHEYSVGVAKQARVIIDANAYDIEGARGCGDVLHNPGMSEPGSVLDRGSQLNGKTLADCGFPTDVGWSVPYGYTALPAGDVQPNVMANAGAGHLSRLRPAAR
;
A
#
# COMPACT_ATOMS: atom_id res chain seq x y z
N MET A 1 -64.05 -28.74 0.99
CA MET A 1 -63.00 -27.70 0.98
C MET A 1 -61.67 -28.36 1.31
N LEU A 2 -60.85 -28.70 0.31
CA LEU A 2 -59.45 -29.08 0.53
C LEU A 2 -58.72 -28.78 -0.79
N ARG A 3 -58.05 -27.63 -0.87
CA ARG A 3 -57.18 -27.26 -2.00
C ARG A 3 -55.78 -27.78 -1.70
N HIS A 4 -55.31 -28.74 -2.49
CA HIS A 4 -53.93 -29.17 -2.49
C HIS A 4 -53.07 -28.13 -3.21
N ILE A 5 -52.16 -27.50 -2.46
CA ILE A 5 -51.11 -26.64 -2.98
C ILE A 5 -49.92 -27.56 -3.28
N LEU A 6 -49.62 -27.77 -4.57
CA LEU A 6 -48.36 -28.36 -5.01
C LEU A 6 -47.26 -27.31 -4.85
N LEU A 7 -46.34 -27.54 -3.91
CA LEU A 7 -45.09 -26.80 -3.80
C LEU A 7 -44.12 -27.34 -4.85
N SER A 8 -43.87 -26.58 -5.93
CA SER A 8 -42.79 -26.87 -6.86
C SER A 8 -41.46 -26.54 -6.20
N LEU A 9 -40.72 -27.57 -5.82
CA LEU A 9 -39.32 -27.47 -5.38
C LEU A 9 -38.48 -27.07 -6.60
N ALA A 10 -38.26 -25.76 -6.78
CA ALA A 10 -37.26 -25.27 -7.71
C ALA A 10 -35.88 -25.62 -7.15
N CYS A 11 -35.29 -26.69 -7.67
CA CYS A 11 -33.89 -27.00 -7.46
C CYS A 11 -33.07 -25.88 -8.11
N ALA A 12 -32.68 -24.88 -7.32
CA ALA A 12 -31.68 -23.91 -7.75
C ALA A 12 -30.38 -24.70 -7.95
N ALA A 13 -30.06 -25.00 -9.21
CA ALA A 13 -28.74 -25.47 -9.56
C ALA A 13 -27.75 -24.40 -9.06
N ILE A 14 -27.04 -24.70 -7.98
CA ILE A 14 -25.83 -23.98 -7.61
C ILE A 14 -24.89 -24.23 -8.78
N LEU A 15 -24.81 -23.28 -9.71
CA LEU A 15 -23.74 -23.25 -10.70
C LEU A 15 -22.44 -23.34 -9.89
N PRO A 16 -21.55 -24.30 -10.17
CA PRO A 16 -20.27 -24.34 -9.49
C PRO A 16 -19.62 -22.97 -9.70
N ALA A 17 -19.21 -22.32 -8.61
CA ALA A 17 -18.35 -21.15 -8.69
C ALA A 17 -17.24 -21.52 -9.68
N HIS A 18 -17.12 -20.79 -10.79
CA HIS A 18 -16.10 -21.09 -11.78
C HIS A 18 -14.77 -21.21 -11.05
N ALA A 19 -14.18 -22.40 -11.01
CA ALA A 19 -12.93 -22.60 -10.29
C ALA A 19 -11.88 -21.58 -10.82
N ALA A 20 -11.06 -21.07 -9.91
CA ALA A 20 -10.13 -19.99 -10.20
C ALA A 20 -8.97 -20.50 -11.08
N ASP A 21 -8.28 -19.62 -11.81
CA ASP A 21 -6.91 -19.90 -12.27
C ASP A 21 -5.92 -19.48 -11.17
N ARG A 22 -4.76 -20.15 -11.08
CA ARG A 22 -3.66 -19.78 -10.18
C ARG A 22 -2.41 -19.45 -11.00
N ILE A 23 -1.74 -18.37 -10.63
CA ILE A 23 -0.44 -17.97 -11.14
C ILE A 23 0.54 -17.97 -9.97
N ILE A 24 1.66 -18.66 -10.13
CA ILE A 24 2.78 -18.66 -9.17
C ILE A 24 4.00 -18.08 -9.87
N LEU A 25 4.54 -16.98 -9.35
CA LEU A 25 5.75 -16.36 -9.85
C LEU A 25 6.96 -16.85 -9.05
N VAL A 26 7.97 -17.31 -9.75
CA VAL A 26 9.21 -17.83 -9.19
C VAL A 26 10.37 -17.13 -9.87
N GLY A 27 11.32 -16.64 -9.08
CA GLY A 27 12.47 -15.97 -9.68
C GLY A 27 13.37 -15.21 -8.72
N ASP A 28 14.26 -14.46 -9.34
CA ASP A 28 15.24 -13.61 -8.68
C ASP A 28 14.69 -12.24 -8.25
N SER A 29 15.57 -11.31 -7.89
CA SER A 29 15.20 -10.00 -7.37
C SER A 29 14.44 -9.11 -8.36
N THR A 30 14.46 -9.42 -9.65
CA THR A 30 13.73 -8.66 -10.66
C THR A 30 12.27 -9.10 -10.84
N VAL A 31 11.88 -10.20 -10.19
CA VAL A 31 10.47 -10.63 -10.04
C VAL A 31 9.96 -10.36 -8.61
N ALA A 32 10.83 -10.49 -7.62
CA ALA A 32 10.50 -10.41 -6.19
C ALA A 32 9.85 -9.08 -5.77
N SER A 33 9.07 -9.13 -4.69
CA SER A 33 8.47 -7.94 -4.08
C SER A 33 9.51 -6.90 -3.66
N GLY A 34 9.16 -5.63 -3.81
CA GLY A 34 9.98 -4.48 -3.41
C GLY A 34 11.11 -4.08 -4.37
N GLY A 35 11.41 -4.87 -5.40
CA GLY A 35 12.44 -4.55 -6.40
C GLY A 35 12.22 -5.16 -7.79
N GLY A 36 11.13 -5.90 -7.98
CA GLY A 36 10.79 -6.60 -9.19
C GLY A 36 9.37 -6.30 -9.70
N TYR A 37 9.01 -6.91 -10.83
CA TYR A 37 7.74 -6.65 -11.50
C TYR A 37 6.59 -7.57 -11.05
N GLY A 38 6.87 -8.62 -10.26
CA GLY A 38 5.91 -9.70 -10.02
C GLY A 38 4.62 -9.24 -9.34
N ASP A 39 4.71 -8.37 -8.34
CA ASP A 39 3.52 -7.85 -7.64
C ASP A 39 2.63 -7.01 -8.57
N TYR A 40 3.25 -6.29 -9.51
CA TYR A 40 2.55 -5.49 -10.52
C TYR A 40 1.84 -6.37 -11.55
N LEU A 41 2.47 -7.46 -11.99
CA LEU A 41 1.79 -8.47 -12.82
C LEU A 41 0.58 -9.04 -12.09
N CYS A 42 0.72 -9.39 -10.81
CA CYS A 42 -0.38 -9.93 -10.02
C CYS A 42 -1.54 -8.94 -9.87
N ARG A 43 -1.27 -7.63 -9.76
CA ARG A 43 -2.33 -6.59 -9.72
C ARG A 43 -3.15 -6.47 -11.00
N ARG A 44 -2.63 -6.96 -12.14
CA ARG A 44 -3.34 -6.95 -13.42
C ARG A 44 -4.29 -8.13 -13.61
N GLN A 45 -4.26 -9.12 -12.73
CA GLN A 45 -5.11 -10.29 -12.89
C GLN A 45 -6.57 -9.95 -12.56
N ARG A 46 -7.50 -10.55 -13.31
CA ARG A 46 -8.94 -10.38 -13.07
C ARG A 46 -9.35 -10.99 -11.73
N ALA A 47 -10.50 -10.54 -11.21
CA ALA A 47 -11.15 -11.20 -10.10
C ALA A 47 -11.36 -12.70 -10.41
N GLY A 48 -11.07 -13.56 -9.43
CA GLY A 48 -11.10 -15.02 -9.61
C GLY A 48 -9.80 -15.63 -10.12
N THR A 49 -8.76 -14.85 -10.42
CA THR A 49 -7.40 -15.38 -10.64
C THR A 49 -6.55 -15.16 -9.40
N THR A 50 -6.06 -16.23 -8.77
CA THR A 50 -5.11 -16.13 -7.66
C THR A 50 -3.70 -15.91 -8.23
N CYS A 51 -2.96 -14.92 -7.73
CA CYS A 51 -1.59 -14.68 -8.16
C CYS A 51 -0.66 -14.56 -6.95
N LEU A 52 0.33 -15.44 -6.86
CA LEU A 52 1.27 -15.57 -5.75
C LEU A 52 2.68 -15.22 -6.25
N ASN A 53 3.30 -14.20 -5.68
CA ASN A 53 4.69 -13.87 -5.97
C ASN A 53 5.62 -14.49 -4.93
N LEU A 54 6.23 -15.63 -5.27
CA LEU A 54 7.17 -16.36 -4.41
C LEU A 54 8.62 -16.09 -4.77
N ALA A 55 8.88 -15.20 -5.74
CA ALA A 55 10.23 -14.81 -6.09
C ALA A 55 10.94 -14.15 -4.91
N LYS A 56 12.26 -14.34 -4.81
CA LYS A 56 13.04 -13.86 -3.67
C LYS A 56 14.30 -13.11 -4.10
N ASN A 57 14.48 -11.95 -3.49
CA ASN A 57 15.67 -11.13 -3.66
C ASN A 57 16.96 -11.93 -3.44
N GLY A 58 17.91 -11.76 -4.37
CA GLY A 58 19.22 -12.36 -4.29
C GLY A 58 19.30 -13.85 -4.63
N ARG A 59 18.22 -14.51 -5.07
CA ARG A 59 18.26 -15.95 -5.42
C ARG A 59 18.57 -16.16 -6.89
N SER A 60 19.21 -17.29 -7.21
CA SER A 60 19.47 -17.77 -8.58
C SER A 60 18.66 -19.04 -8.87
N SER A 61 18.74 -19.56 -10.10
CA SER A 61 18.11 -20.82 -10.48
C SER A 61 18.57 -21.99 -9.60
N GLY A 62 19.81 -21.97 -9.10
CA GLY A 62 20.34 -22.97 -8.18
C GLY A 62 19.94 -22.71 -6.72
N SER A 63 20.21 -21.49 -6.23
CA SER A 63 20.05 -21.19 -4.80
C SER A 63 18.59 -21.19 -4.33
N PHE A 64 17.64 -20.85 -5.21
CA PHE A 64 16.22 -20.88 -4.88
C PHE A 64 15.76 -22.27 -4.41
N ARG A 65 16.19 -23.32 -5.11
CA ARG A 65 15.93 -24.71 -4.70
C ARG A 65 16.78 -25.13 -3.50
N ALA A 66 18.07 -24.80 -3.50
CA ALA A 66 18.98 -25.20 -2.41
C ALA A 66 18.52 -24.68 -1.03
N GLU A 67 17.83 -23.53 -1.00
CA GLU A 67 17.27 -22.93 0.20
C GLU A 67 15.85 -23.43 0.56
N GLY A 68 15.33 -24.47 -0.11
CA GLY A 68 14.02 -25.07 0.17
C GLY A 68 12.81 -24.26 -0.32
N ARG A 69 13.00 -23.15 -1.04
CA ARG A 69 11.89 -22.30 -1.51
C ARG A 69 11.05 -22.98 -2.58
N TRP A 70 11.64 -23.89 -3.34
CA TRP A 70 10.91 -24.67 -4.33
C TRP A 70 9.90 -25.63 -3.69
N ASP A 71 10.15 -26.06 -2.44
CA ASP A 71 9.24 -26.98 -1.74
C ASP A 71 7.88 -26.33 -1.46
N GLU A 72 7.84 -25.01 -1.28
CA GLU A 72 6.61 -24.21 -1.17
C GLU A 72 5.79 -24.26 -2.47
N VAL A 73 6.46 -24.13 -3.62
CA VAL A 73 5.81 -24.23 -4.94
C VAL A 73 5.25 -25.64 -5.15
N LEU A 74 6.03 -26.67 -4.81
CA LEU A 74 5.57 -28.06 -4.89
C LEU A 74 4.38 -28.34 -3.96
N ALA A 75 4.36 -27.74 -2.76
CA ALA A 75 3.23 -27.84 -1.85
C ALA A 75 1.97 -27.20 -2.45
N LEU A 76 2.09 -26.01 -3.05
CA LEU A 76 0.97 -25.32 -3.72
C LEU A 76 0.44 -26.09 -4.95
N LEU A 77 1.32 -26.76 -5.70
CA LEU A 77 0.91 -27.62 -6.81
C LEU A 77 0.12 -28.85 -6.32
N ARG A 78 0.53 -29.46 -5.21
CA ARG A 78 -0.23 -30.54 -4.56
C ARG A 78 -1.61 -30.07 -4.09
N ASP A 79 -1.71 -28.83 -3.63
CA ASP A 79 -2.97 -28.16 -3.25
C ASP A 79 -3.66 -27.46 -4.45
N GLY A 80 -3.57 -28.07 -5.64
CA GLY A 80 -4.15 -27.53 -6.87
C GLY A 80 -5.64 -27.81 -7.06
N ALA A 81 -6.28 -28.61 -6.18
CA ALA A 81 -7.60 -29.23 -6.40
C ALA A 81 -8.79 -28.25 -6.50
N GLY A 82 -8.57 -26.94 -6.41
CA GLY A 82 -9.58 -25.89 -6.60
C GLY A 82 -9.36 -24.99 -7.82
N PHE A 83 -8.36 -25.28 -8.65
CA PHE A 83 -7.97 -24.42 -9.78
C PHE A 83 -8.12 -25.13 -11.12
N HIS A 84 -8.53 -24.40 -12.16
CA HIS A 84 -8.57 -24.95 -13.54
C HIS A 84 -7.15 -25.18 -14.03
N ASN A 85 -6.31 -24.16 -13.91
CA ASN A 85 -4.90 -24.21 -14.25
C ASN A 85 -4.08 -23.58 -13.13
N THR A 86 -2.91 -24.18 -12.85
CA THR A 86 -1.86 -23.52 -12.07
C THR A 86 -0.68 -23.23 -12.98
N TYR A 87 -0.53 -21.98 -13.40
CA TYR A 87 0.61 -21.50 -14.19
C TYR A 87 1.78 -21.19 -13.26
N VAL A 88 2.97 -21.72 -13.57
CA VAL A 88 4.20 -21.42 -12.81
C VAL A 88 5.15 -20.69 -13.73
N LEU A 89 5.29 -19.38 -13.52
CA LEU A 89 6.19 -18.51 -14.28
C LEU A 89 7.56 -18.48 -13.61
N MET A 90 8.59 -18.91 -14.32
CA MET A 90 9.93 -19.07 -13.79
C MET A 90 10.91 -18.15 -14.52
N GLN A 91 11.43 -17.14 -13.83
CA GLN A 91 12.43 -16.20 -14.35
C GLN A 91 13.71 -16.20 -13.50
N PHE A 92 14.83 -16.56 -14.10
CA PHE A 92 16.17 -16.47 -13.49
C PHE A 92 17.16 -15.89 -14.49
N GLY A 93 18.41 -15.66 -14.07
CA GLY A 93 19.48 -15.15 -14.92
C GLY A 93 20.30 -14.03 -14.28
N HIS A 94 19.67 -13.08 -13.56
CA HIS A 94 20.42 -11.95 -13.00
C HIS A 94 21.41 -12.40 -11.93
N ASN A 95 21.03 -13.33 -11.06
CA ASN A 95 21.88 -13.82 -9.97
C ASN A 95 22.71 -15.05 -10.34
N ASP A 96 22.39 -15.66 -11.47
CA ASP A 96 23.10 -16.78 -12.05
C ASP A 96 24.42 -16.35 -12.72
N GLN A 97 24.49 -15.09 -13.19
CA GLN A 97 25.71 -14.47 -13.71
C GLN A 97 26.93 -14.65 -12.76
N PRO A 98 28.16 -14.78 -13.29
CA PRO A 98 29.37 -14.93 -12.49
C PRO A 98 29.62 -13.78 -11.50
N GLY A 99 30.44 -14.04 -10.48
CA GLY A 99 30.87 -13.03 -9.50
C GLY A 99 29.94 -12.88 -8.28
N LYS A 100 29.04 -13.84 -8.06
CA LYS A 100 28.11 -13.85 -6.91
C LYS A 100 28.29 -15.13 -6.10
N PRO A 101 29.16 -15.11 -5.07
CA PRO A 101 29.41 -16.29 -4.23
C PRO A 101 28.11 -16.90 -3.70
N GLY A 102 28.00 -18.23 -3.80
CA GLY A 102 26.82 -19.01 -3.38
C GLY A 102 25.59 -18.86 -4.27
N ARG A 103 25.67 -18.13 -5.39
CA ARG A 103 24.52 -17.81 -6.26
C ARG A 103 24.79 -18.03 -7.75
N SER A 104 25.98 -17.72 -8.24
CA SER A 104 26.32 -17.95 -9.64
C SER A 104 26.15 -19.42 -10.04
N THR A 105 25.72 -19.66 -11.28
CA THR A 105 25.62 -21.00 -11.88
C THR A 105 26.40 -21.02 -13.18
N ASP A 106 26.87 -22.18 -13.64
CA ASP A 106 27.44 -22.32 -14.97
C ASP A 106 26.36 -22.16 -16.07
N LEU A 107 26.60 -21.25 -17.03
CA LEU A 107 25.65 -20.91 -18.10
C LEU A 107 25.33 -22.10 -19.02
N VAL A 108 26.26 -23.05 -19.18
CA VAL A 108 26.13 -24.15 -20.13
C VAL A 108 25.60 -25.41 -19.45
N LYS A 109 26.10 -25.72 -18.24
CA LYS A 109 25.86 -26.98 -17.55
C LYS A 109 24.78 -26.89 -16.49
N GLU A 110 24.81 -25.87 -15.65
CA GLU A 110 23.97 -25.80 -14.44
C GLU A 110 22.67 -25.05 -14.71
N TYR A 111 22.74 -23.87 -15.32
CA TYR A 111 21.56 -23.03 -15.53
C TYR A 111 20.48 -23.71 -16.38
N PRO A 112 20.78 -24.28 -17.55
CA PRO A 112 19.77 -24.97 -18.35
C PRO A 112 19.19 -26.20 -17.62
N ALA A 113 20.03 -26.96 -16.93
CA ALA A 113 19.62 -28.14 -16.18
C ALA A 113 18.69 -27.78 -15.01
N ASN A 114 18.98 -26.68 -14.30
CA ASN A 114 18.13 -26.17 -13.23
C ASN A 114 16.75 -25.78 -13.77
N LEU A 115 16.69 -25.04 -14.88
CA LEU A 115 15.41 -24.66 -15.52
C LEU A 115 14.60 -25.87 -16.00
N ALA A 116 15.25 -26.82 -16.67
CA ALA A 116 14.60 -28.05 -17.15
C ALA A 116 14.02 -28.86 -15.97
N ARG A 117 14.73 -28.93 -14.84
CA ARG A 117 14.24 -29.59 -13.63
C ARG A 117 13.02 -28.90 -13.04
N TYR A 118 12.98 -27.56 -12.99
CA TYR A 118 11.78 -26.84 -12.55
C TYR A 118 10.60 -27.12 -13.47
N VAL A 119 10.82 -27.13 -14.79
CA VAL A 119 9.79 -27.46 -15.78
C VAL A 119 9.24 -28.88 -15.56
N ALA A 120 10.12 -29.87 -15.39
CA ALA A 120 9.73 -31.26 -15.16
C ALA A 120 8.89 -31.41 -13.87
N ASP A 121 9.32 -30.76 -12.78
CA ASP A 121 8.62 -30.78 -11.50
C ASP A 121 7.20 -30.16 -11.61
N VAL A 122 7.05 -29.04 -12.33
CA VAL A 122 5.75 -28.39 -12.54
C VAL A 122 4.81 -29.30 -13.35
N LYS A 123 5.31 -29.91 -14.43
CA LYS A 123 4.53 -30.88 -15.23
C LYS A 123 4.10 -32.07 -14.37
N ALA A 124 5.01 -32.63 -13.57
CA ALA A 124 4.73 -33.75 -12.69
C ALA A 124 3.69 -33.40 -11.62
N GLY A 125 3.66 -32.15 -11.17
CA GLY A 125 2.63 -31.61 -10.25
C GLY A 125 1.32 -31.21 -10.92
N GLY A 126 1.13 -31.45 -12.22
CA GLY A 126 -0.09 -31.07 -12.96
C GLY A 126 -0.22 -29.58 -13.28
N GLY A 127 0.85 -28.79 -13.08
CA GLY A 127 0.89 -27.37 -13.42
C GLY A 127 1.27 -27.10 -14.87
N VAL A 128 1.09 -25.85 -15.29
CA VAL A 128 1.51 -25.34 -16.61
C VAL A 128 2.83 -24.57 -16.45
N PRO A 129 3.98 -25.14 -16.83
CA PRO A 129 5.26 -24.43 -16.75
C PRO A 129 5.34 -23.34 -17.81
N VAL A 130 5.80 -22.15 -17.40
CA VAL A 130 6.07 -21.02 -18.29
C VAL A 130 7.47 -20.51 -17.97
N LEU A 131 8.39 -20.61 -18.93
CA LEU A 131 9.70 -19.98 -18.77
C LEU A 131 9.62 -18.50 -19.14
N VAL A 132 10.22 -17.66 -18.33
CA VAL A 132 10.32 -16.22 -18.59
C VAL A 132 11.80 -15.88 -18.72
N THR A 133 12.20 -15.23 -19.81
CA THR A 133 13.59 -14.80 -19.97
C THR A 133 13.87 -13.61 -19.05
N SER A 134 15.08 -13.53 -18.47
CA SER A 134 15.44 -12.41 -17.59
C SER A 134 15.31 -11.05 -18.29
N LEU A 135 14.58 -10.11 -17.69
CA LEU A 135 14.43 -8.77 -18.24
C LEU A 135 15.78 -8.05 -18.43
N THR A 136 15.86 -7.13 -19.39
CA THR A 136 17.11 -6.41 -19.67
C THR A 136 17.54 -5.53 -18.50
N ARG A 137 18.84 -5.38 -18.29
CA ARG A 137 19.33 -4.23 -17.50
C ARG A 137 19.07 -2.93 -18.25
N ARG A 138 19.05 -1.84 -17.50
CA ARG A 138 18.90 -0.47 -18.03
C ARG A 138 20.24 0.23 -18.21
N SER A 139 21.30 -0.53 -18.44
CA SER A 139 22.65 0.00 -18.63
C SER A 139 22.90 0.26 -20.11
N PHE A 140 23.41 1.45 -20.45
CA PHE A 140 23.72 1.85 -21.82
C PHE A 140 25.22 1.94 -22.05
N ARG A 141 25.68 1.61 -23.26
CA ARG A 141 27.02 1.84 -23.78
C ARG A 141 26.91 2.41 -25.19
N ASN A 142 27.50 3.59 -25.42
CA ASN A 142 27.46 4.28 -26.72
C ASN A 142 26.04 4.45 -27.28
N GLY A 143 25.05 4.74 -26.42
CA GLY A 143 23.65 4.91 -26.82
C GLY A 143 22.85 3.61 -27.00
N TYR A 144 23.49 2.45 -26.87
CA TYR A 144 22.83 1.14 -26.97
C TYR A 144 22.69 0.46 -25.62
N VAL A 145 21.59 -0.25 -25.41
CA VAL A 145 21.41 -1.06 -24.20
C VAL A 145 22.43 -2.20 -24.20
N TRP A 146 23.24 -2.26 -23.15
CA TRP A 146 24.19 -3.33 -22.92
C TRP A 146 23.46 -4.55 -22.33
N ASN A 147 23.05 -5.47 -23.20
CA ASN A 147 22.32 -6.68 -22.82
C ASN A 147 23.26 -7.82 -22.42
N ASP A 148 23.84 -7.73 -21.23
CA ASP A 148 24.67 -8.77 -20.62
C ASP A 148 23.90 -10.06 -20.25
N LEU A 149 22.56 -10.02 -20.35
CA LEU A 149 21.67 -11.15 -20.10
C LEU A 149 21.22 -11.89 -21.36
N ALA A 150 21.60 -11.42 -22.55
CA ALA A 150 21.27 -12.10 -23.80
C ALA A 150 21.66 -13.60 -23.80
N PRO A 151 22.84 -14.02 -23.28
CA PRO A 151 23.19 -15.44 -23.23
C PRO A 151 22.27 -16.27 -22.32
N TRP A 152 21.88 -15.72 -21.17
CA TRP A 152 20.98 -16.35 -20.19
C TRP A 152 19.56 -16.47 -20.73
N ALA A 153 19.06 -15.41 -21.37
CA ALA A 153 17.79 -15.41 -22.08
C ALA A 153 17.80 -16.45 -23.22
N SER A 154 18.91 -16.60 -23.94
CA SER A 154 19.05 -17.60 -24.99
C SER A 154 18.99 -19.02 -24.46
N ALA A 155 19.68 -19.31 -23.36
CA ALA A 155 19.63 -20.60 -22.70
C ALA A 155 18.19 -20.93 -22.21
N ALA A 156 17.48 -19.96 -21.63
CA ALA A 156 16.09 -20.16 -21.20
C ALA A 156 15.13 -20.44 -22.37
N ARG A 157 15.29 -19.73 -23.50
CA ARG A 157 14.52 -20.01 -24.74
C ARG A 157 14.79 -21.42 -25.27
N GLU A 158 16.05 -21.84 -25.24
CA GLU A 158 16.46 -23.16 -25.71
C GLU A 158 15.88 -24.27 -24.82
N VAL A 159 15.91 -24.11 -23.50
CA VAL A 159 15.23 -25.02 -22.58
C VAL A 159 13.73 -25.08 -22.90
N ALA A 160 13.07 -23.92 -23.05
CA ALA A 160 11.64 -23.88 -23.35
C ALA A 160 11.29 -24.66 -24.62
N ARG A 161 12.10 -24.48 -25.67
CA ARG A 161 11.97 -25.19 -26.95
C ARG A 161 12.18 -26.69 -26.78
N SER A 162 13.23 -27.10 -26.06
CA SER A 162 13.55 -28.52 -25.84
C SER A 162 12.50 -29.25 -25.01
N GLU A 163 11.92 -28.55 -24.04
CA GLU A 163 10.90 -29.07 -23.13
C GLU A 163 9.48 -28.94 -23.69
N GLY A 164 9.29 -28.25 -24.82
CA GLY A 164 7.97 -28.02 -25.42
C GLY A 164 7.05 -27.18 -24.52
N VAL A 165 7.59 -26.18 -23.83
CA VAL A 165 6.81 -25.30 -22.93
C VAL A 165 6.76 -23.87 -23.45
N ALA A 166 5.77 -23.10 -23.00
CA ALA A 166 5.65 -21.70 -23.38
C ALA A 166 6.82 -20.87 -22.84
N VAL A 167 7.23 -19.87 -23.63
CA VAL A 167 8.22 -18.87 -23.22
C VAL A 167 7.67 -17.46 -23.36
N LEU A 168 7.77 -16.70 -22.27
CA LEU A 168 7.55 -15.26 -22.23
C LEU A 168 8.92 -14.59 -22.42
N ASP A 169 9.23 -14.09 -23.62
CA ASP A 169 10.54 -13.50 -23.90
C ASP A 169 10.64 -12.04 -23.41
N LEU A 170 10.62 -11.87 -22.10
CA LEU A 170 10.68 -10.55 -21.47
C LEU A 170 12.00 -9.84 -21.75
N ASN A 171 13.12 -10.56 -21.93
CA ASN A 171 14.40 -9.96 -22.33
C ASN A 171 14.28 -9.20 -23.64
N ALA A 172 13.72 -9.82 -24.69
CA ALA A 172 13.57 -9.17 -25.99
C ALA A 172 12.60 -7.98 -25.94
N LEU A 173 11.46 -8.15 -25.28
CA LEU A 173 10.45 -7.10 -25.13
C LEU A 173 10.98 -5.90 -24.33
N SER A 174 11.62 -6.16 -23.20
CA SER A 174 12.19 -5.12 -22.34
C SER A 174 13.40 -4.44 -22.98
N LEU A 175 14.25 -5.16 -23.71
CA LEU A 175 15.36 -4.60 -24.48
C LEU A 175 14.87 -3.56 -25.50
N ALA A 176 13.89 -3.94 -26.32
CA ALA A 176 13.33 -3.04 -27.33
C ALA A 176 12.72 -1.78 -26.71
N ALA A 177 11.96 -1.94 -25.63
CA ALA A 177 11.34 -0.83 -24.93
C ALA A 177 12.37 0.12 -24.28
N VAL A 178 13.34 -0.42 -23.56
CA VAL A 178 14.40 0.37 -22.90
C VAL A 178 15.27 1.07 -23.95
N GLN A 179 15.61 0.40 -25.05
CA GLN A 179 16.36 1.01 -26.14
C GLN A 179 15.61 2.20 -26.75
N ALA A 180 14.29 2.10 -26.92
CA ALA A 180 13.46 3.19 -27.44
C ALA A 180 13.33 4.37 -26.45
N MET A 181 13.42 4.12 -25.14
CA MET A 181 13.40 5.17 -24.12
C MET A 181 14.69 5.99 -24.10
N GLY A 182 15.84 5.36 -24.33
CA GLY A 182 17.14 5.95 -24.06
C GLY A 182 17.45 6.01 -22.56
N PRO A 183 18.69 6.40 -22.17
CA PRO A 183 19.17 6.30 -20.80
C PRO A 183 18.35 7.14 -19.81
N GLU A 184 18.15 8.43 -20.06
CA GLU A 184 17.49 9.33 -19.12
C GLU A 184 16.07 8.88 -18.74
N LYS A 185 15.27 8.44 -19.71
CA LYS A 185 13.92 7.93 -19.45
C LYS A 185 13.95 6.57 -18.77
N ALA A 186 14.88 5.70 -19.15
CA ALA A 186 15.04 4.37 -18.56
C ALA A 186 15.44 4.44 -17.08
N ASP A 187 16.24 5.44 -16.68
CA ASP A 187 16.64 5.67 -15.29
C ASP A 187 15.43 5.91 -14.37
N THR A 188 14.36 6.51 -14.90
CA THR A 188 13.10 6.69 -14.13
C THR A 188 12.39 5.38 -13.78
N LEU A 189 12.77 4.25 -14.40
CA LEU A 189 12.25 2.92 -14.07
C LEU A 189 13.07 2.20 -13.00
N ALA A 190 14.29 2.67 -12.72
CA ALA A 190 15.20 2.05 -11.79
C ALA A 190 14.84 2.36 -10.34
N GLN A 191 15.24 1.47 -9.43
CA GLN A 191 15.16 1.77 -8.01
C GLN A 191 16.18 2.87 -7.66
N PRO A 192 15.81 3.91 -6.90
CA PRO A 192 16.78 4.89 -6.43
C PRO A 192 17.86 4.24 -5.55
N LYS A 193 19.10 4.72 -5.66
CA LYS A 193 20.24 4.26 -4.85
C LYS A 193 21.18 5.43 -4.53
N GLY A 194 20.98 6.04 -3.37
CA GLY A 194 21.68 7.28 -3.01
C GLY A 194 21.39 8.37 -4.03
N ALA A 195 22.43 9.04 -4.53
CA ALA A 195 22.31 10.04 -5.59
C ALA A 195 22.17 9.45 -7.02
N GLY A 196 22.18 8.12 -7.16
CA GLY A 196 22.12 7.44 -8.45
C GLY A 196 21.03 6.37 -8.52
N PHE A 197 21.16 5.45 -9.48
CA PHE A 197 20.15 4.44 -9.76
C PHE A 197 20.70 3.01 -9.62
N ASP A 198 19.85 2.09 -9.15
CA ASP A 198 20.07 0.67 -9.28
C ASP A 198 19.59 0.18 -10.65
N TYR A 199 20.55 -0.09 -11.54
CA TYR A 199 20.28 -0.56 -12.90
C TYR A 199 19.85 -2.04 -13.00
N THR A 200 19.70 -2.74 -11.87
CA THR A 200 19.17 -4.11 -11.75
C THR A 200 17.73 -4.09 -11.25
N HIS A 201 17.48 -3.46 -10.10
CA HIS A 201 16.18 -3.46 -9.45
C HIS A 201 15.26 -2.36 -9.99
N LEU A 202 13.97 -2.63 -9.91
CA LEU A 202 12.91 -1.76 -10.42
C LEU A 202 12.41 -0.85 -9.30
N GLY A 203 12.31 0.45 -9.60
CA GLY A 203 11.48 1.35 -8.83
C GLY A 203 10.00 1.10 -9.14
N PRO A 204 9.06 1.74 -8.42
CA PRO A 204 7.63 1.49 -8.62
C PRO A 204 7.15 1.67 -10.07
N LYS A 205 7.67 2.70 -10.75
CA LYS A 205 7.37 2.96 -12.17
C LYS A 205 7.87 1.82 -13.09
N GLY A 206 9.07 1.30 -12.82
CA GLY A 206 9.63 0.16 -13.55
C GLY A 206 8.86 -1.13 -13.29
N GLY A 207 8.51 -1.38 -12.03
CA GLY A 207 7.69 -2.53 -11.64
C GLY A 207 6.37 -2.58 -12.39
N ARG A 208 5.64 -1.45 -12.46
CA ARG A 208 4.44 -1.28 -13.30
C ARG A 208 4.73 -1.56 -14.76
N PHE A 209 5.72 -0.87 -15.33
CA PHE A 209 6.03 -0.95 -16.74
C PHE A 209 6.31 -2.38 -17.22
N PHE A 210 7.17 -3.11 -16.49
CA PHE A 210 7.51 -4.48 -16.84
C PHE A 210 6.44 -5.49 -16.41
N GLY A 211 5.71 -5.23 -15.31
CA GLY A 211 4.60 -6.06 -14.85
C GLY A 211 3.45 -6.06 -15.85
N ASP A 212 3.11 -4.89 -16.39
CA ASP A 212 2.15 -4.70 -17.47
C ASP A 212 2.55 -5.43 -18.75
N MET A 213 3.83 -5.33 -19.10
CA MET A 213 4.40 -6.01 -20.27
C MET A 213 4.29 -7.53 -20.12
N ALA A 214 4.69 -8.06 -18.97
CA ALA A 214 4.63 -9.48 -18.68
C ALA A 214 3.16 -9.97 -18.57
N ALA A 215 2.25 -9.20 -17.96
CA ALA A 215 0.84 -9.54 -17.89
C ALA A 215 0.18 -9.63 -19.27
N ARG A 216 0.45 -8.66 -20.16
CA ARG A 216 -0.08 -8.67 -21.54
C ARG A 216 0.44 -9.87 -22.32
N GLU A 217 1.72 -10.15 -22.20
CA GLU A 217 2.33 -11.29 -22.90
C GLU A 217 1.83 -12.63 -22.33
N LEU A 218 1.59 -12.72 -21.02
CA LEU A 218 1.01 -13.89 -20.40
C LEU A 218 -0.41 -14.17 -20.94
N VAL A 219 -1.26 -13.15 -21.05
CA VAL A 219 -2.61 -13.29 -21.64
C VAL A 219 -2.53 -13.61 -23.14
N ARG A 220 -1.52 -13.09 -23.87
CA ARG A 220 -1.28 -13.46 -25.27
C ARG A 220 -0.96 -14.95 -25.42
N LEU A 221 -0.15 -15.50 -24.52
CA LEU A 221 0.20 -16.93 -24.49
C LEU A 221 -0.98 -17.79 -24.01
N PHE A 222 -1.76 -17.30 -23.04
CA PHE A 222 -2.87 -18.02 -22.42
C PHE A 222 -4.14 -17.16 -22.35
N PRO A 223 -4.91 -17.06 -23.45
CA PRO A 223 -6.11 -16.23 -23.51
C PRO A 223 -7.18 -16.59 -22.46
N ALA A 224 -7.16 -17.81 -21.93
CA ALA A 224 -8.07 -18.29 -20.89
C ALA A 224 -7.98 -17.47 -19.58
N LEU A 225 -6.81 -16.88 -19.28
CA LEU A 225 -6.61 -15.99 -18.14
C LEU A 225 -7.47 -14.72 -18.21
N GLY A 226 -8.05 -14.43 -19.39
CA GLY A 226 -9.02 -13.36 -19.59
C GLY A 226 -8.39 -11.98 -19.74
N PRO A 227 -9.24 -10.95 -19.84
CA PRO A 227 -8.76 -9.58 -19.93
C PRO A 227 -8.08 -9.18 -18.62
N LEU A 228 -6.99 -8.44 -18.74
CA LEU A 228 -6.33 -7.82 -17.59
C LEU A 228 -7.24 -6.76 -16.97
N THR A 229 -7.18 -6.64 -15.64
CA THR A 229 -7.77 -5.54 -14.90
C THR A 229 -7.08 -4.24 -15.29
N ASP A 230 -7.86 -3.21 -15.61
CA ASP A 230 -7.38 -1.83 -15.69
C ASP A 230 -7.52 -1.17 -14.31
N PRO A 231 -6.40 -0.82 -13.65
CA PRO A 231 -6.45 -0.13 -12.36
C PRO A 231 -7.25 1.18 -12.41
N ALA A 232 -7.23 1.92 -13.53
CA ALA A 232 -8.00 3.14 -13.65
C ALA A 232 -9.51 2.87 -13.66
N GLU A 233 -9.95 1.80 -14.31
CA GLU A 233 -11.35 1.39 -14.30
C GLU A 233 -11.79 0.89 -12.92
N THR A 234 -10.91 0.17 -12.22
CA THR A 234 -11.14 -0.21 -10.81
C THR A 234 -11.38 1.03 -9.96
N SER A 235 -10.54 2.06 -10.08
CA SER A 235 -10.73 3.33 -9.38
C SER A 235 -12.07 4.00 -9.74
N ARG A 236 -12.49 3.98 -11.01
CA ARG A 236 -13.78 4.56 -11.42
C ARG A 236 -14.97 3.87 -10.75
N GLN A 237 -14.92 2.54 -10.65
CA GLN A 237 -15.95 1.74 -9.99
C GLN A 237 -15.97 2.03 -8.49
N ALA A 238 -14.80 2.07 -7.87
CA ALA A 238 -14.63 2.37 -6.44
C ALA A 238 -15.07 3.80 -6.05
N ALA A 239 -15.15 4.73 -7.00
CA ALA A 239 -15.48 6.14 -6.73
C ALA A 239 -16.89 6.38 -6.15
N ARG A 240 -17.80 5.40 -6.26
CA ARG A 240 -19.15 5.44 -5.68
C ARG A 240 -19.32 4.55 -4.45
N GLU A 241 -18.26 3.88 -4.00
CA GLU A 241 -18.33 3.07 -2.79
C GLU A 241 -18.54 3.95 -1.55
N HIS A 242 -19.25 3.39 -0.59
CA HIS A 242 -19.48 3.98 0.72
C HIS A 242 -18.44 3.47 1.71
N ALA A 243 -18.26 4.20 2.82
CA ALA A 243 -17.47 3.69 3.93
C ALA A 243 -18.02 2.34 4.40
N PRO A 244 -17.14 1.37 4.71
CA PRO A 244 -17.59 0.11 5.25
C PRO A 244 -18.24 0.29 6.62
N ALA A 245 -19.05 -0.69 7.01
CA ALA A 245 -19.72 -0.71 8.31
C ALA A 245 -18.77 -1.02 9.49
N ASP A 246 -17.52 -1.40 9.24
CA ASP A 246 -16.54 -1.79 10.26
C ASP A 246 -15.73 -0.62 10.84
N GLY A 247 -16.35 0.57 10.91
CA GLY A 247 -15.72 1.77 11.44
C GLY A 247 -16.71 2.89 11.70
N TRP A 248 -16.26 3.90 12.46
CA TRP A 248 -17.10 5.02 12.88
C TRP A 248 -17.70 5.82 11.72
N ALA A 249 -17.05 5.89 10.56
CA ALA A 249 -17.63 6.53 9.37
C ALA A 249 -18.83 5.76 8.77
N GLY A 250 -19.07 4.51 9.17
CA GLY A 250 -20.23 3.70 8.78
C GLY A 250 -21.45 3.89 9.70
N GLU A 251 -21.28 4.53 10.84
CA GLU A 251 -22.35 4.77 11.82
C GLU A 251 -23.27 5.93 11.39
N GLN A 252 -24.43 6.05 12.05
CA GLN A 252 -25.36 7.19 11.91
C GLN A 252 -25.78 7.51 10.45
N GLY A 253 -25.94 6.46 9.62
CA GLY A 253 -26.33 6.62 8.21
C GLY A 253 -25.15 6.58 7.23
N GLY A 254 -23.92 6.50 7.74
CA GLY A 254 -22.73 6.18 6.96
C GLY A 254 -22.17 7.34 6.13
N THR A 255 -21.01 7.10 5.53
CA THR A 255 -20.29 8.06 4.69
C THR A 255 -20.36 7.63 3.24
N HIS A 256 -21.06 8.40 2.41
CA HIS A 256 -21.32 8.13 1.00
C HIS A 256 -20.51 9.03 0.06
N GLY A 257 -19.91 10.10 0.58
CA GLY A 257 -19.10 11.00 -0.23
C GLY A 257 -19.90 11.61 -1.38
N GLY A 258 -19.33 11.52 -2.57
CA GLY A 258 -19.94 11.92 -3.83
C GLY A 258 -20.76 10.84 -4.53
N ALA A 259 -21.11 9.72 -3.89
CA ALA A 259 -21.74 8.57 -4.56
C ALA A 259 -23.04 8.92 -5.31
N ALA A 260 -23.75 9.99 -4.93
CA ALA A 260 -24.95 10.49 -5.61
C ALA A 260 -24.67 11.45 -6.79
N ALA A 261 -23.40 11.72 -7.12
CA ALA A 261 -23.04 12.68 -8.16
C ALA A 261 -23.63 12.30 -9.52
N PRO A 262 -24.36 13.22 -10.20
CA PRO A 262 -24.82 13.01 -11.56
C PRO A 262 -23.63 12.98 -12.54
N ALA A 263 -23.86 12.51 -13.77
CA ALA A 263 -22.82 12.46 -14.80
C ALA A 263 -22.12 13.82 -15.05
N SER A 264 -22.84 14.93 -14.90
CA SER A 264 -22.31 16.30 -15.04
C SER A 264 -21.36 16.72 -13.91
N ALA A 265 -21.39 16.03 -12.77
CA ALA A 265 -20.54 16.28 -11.60
C ALA A 265 -19.44 15.20 -11.43
N LEU A 266 -19.19 14.43 -12.49
CA LEU A 266 -18.05 13.51 -12.59
C LEU A 266 -16.92 14.23 -13.32
N HIS A 267 -15.85 14.54 -12.60
CA HIS A 267 -14.71 15.25 -13.14
C HIS A 267 -13.51 14.31 -13.20
N THR A 268 -12.91 14.12 -14.36
CA THR A 268 -11.54 13.60 -14.46
C THR A 268 -10.59 14.77 -14.65
N VAL A 269 -9.60 14.90 -13.77
CA VAL A 269 -8.67 16.03 -13.75
C VAL A 269 -7.23 15.53 -13.88
N ALA A 270 -6.44 16.20 -14.69
CA ALA A 270 -5.03 15.90 -14.94
C ALA A 270 -4.13 17.13 -14.73
N THR A 271 -4.70 18.26 -14.27
CA THR A 271 -3.95 19.47 -13.94
C THR A 271 -4.46 20.12 -12.63
N PRO A 272 -3.62 20.91 -11.94
CA PRO A 272 -4.06 21.68 -10.78
C PRO A 272 -5.24 22.61 -11.06
N ALA A 273 -5.28 23.25 -12.24
CA ALA A 273 -6.35 24.16 -12.62
C ALA A 273 -7.70 23.44 -12.78
N GLU A 274 -7.70 22.27 -13.42
CA GLU A 274 -8.89 21.43 -13.54
C GLU A 274 -9.37 20.95 -12.17
N LEU A 275 -8.47 20.52 -11.29
CA LEU A 275 -8.81 20.11 -9.92
C LEU A 275 -9.47 21.24 -9.14
N ARG A 276 -8.87 22.44 -9.15
CA ARG A 276 -9.46 23.63 -8.49
C ARG A 276 -10.83 24.00 -9.08
N THR A 277 -11.00 23.87 -10.39
CA THR A 277 -12.27 24.14 -11.07
C THR A 277 -13.36 23.14 -10.65
N ALA A 278 -13.03 21.84 -10.61
CA ALA A 278 -13.95 20.79 -10.17
C ALA A 278 -14.37 20.96 -8.69
N LEU A 279 -13.44 21.38 -7.82
CA LEU A 279 -13.74 21.69 -6.41
C LEU A 279 -14.63 22.92 -6.26
N ALA A 280 -14.48 23.93 -7.11
CA ALA A 280 -15.29 25.16 -7.07
C ALA A 280 -16.67 25.02 -7.73
N ALA A 281 -16.90 23.98 -8.54
CA ALA A 281 -18.16 23.78 -9.25
C ALA A 281 -19.36 23.68 -8.30
N ALA A 282 -20.49 24.26 -8.68
CA ALA A 282 -21.72 24.23 -7.90
C ALA A 282 -22.46 22.90 -8.13
N HIS A 283 -22.21 21.92 -7.25
CA HIS A 283 -22.86 20.60 -7.26
C HIS A 283 -23.25 20.17 -5.85
N ASP A 284 -24.45 19.57 -5.71
CA ASP A 284 -24.93 19.01 -4.45
C ASP A 284 -24.11 17.80 -4.01
N ALA A 285 -23.57 17.03 -4.96
CA ALA A 285 -22.61 15.95 -4.76
C ALA A 285 -21.67 15.85 -5.98
N ARG A 286 -20.41 15.48 -5.77
CA ARG A 286 -19.39 15.42 -6.85
C ARG A 286 -18.39 14.30 -6.68
N ILE A 287 -17.90 13.78 -7.81
CA ILE A 287 -16.78 12.84 -7.84
C ILE A 287 -15.66 13.46 -8.67
N ILE A 288 -14.47 13.54 -8.09
CA ILE A 288 -13.28 14.09 -8.71
C ILE A 288 -12.23 12.98 -8.79
N GLN A 289 -11.85 12.64 -10.02
CA GLN A 289 -10.93 11.57 -10.37
C GLN A 289 -9.61 12.17 -10.82
N VAL A 290 -8.57 12.06 -9.99
CA VAL A 290 -7.23 12.59 -10.27
C VAL A 290 -6.47 11.61 -11.18
N ARG A 291 -5.88 12.11 -12.25
CA ARG A 291 -5.04 11.33 -13.16
C ARG A 291 -3.59 11.81 -13.08
N GLY A 292 -2.69 10.89 -12.78
CA GLY A 292 -1.27 11.19 -12.63
C GLY A 292 -0.96 11.97 -11.35
N MET A 293 0.29 12.41 -11.23
CA MET A 293 0.77 13.18 -10.08
C MET A 293 0.65 14.68 -10.38
N LEU A 294 -0.10 15.42 -9.55
CA LEU A 294 -0.28 16.86 -9.70
C LEU A 294 0.57 17.62 -8.69
N ASP A 295 1.44 18.52 -9.16
CA ASP A 295 2.11 19.48 -8.29
C ASP A 295 1.19 20.66 -8.00
N MET A 296 0.82 20.81 -6.73
CA MET A 296 -0.16 21.79 -6.28
C MET A 296 0.47 23.08 -5.75
N ALA A 297 1.79 23.21 -5.78
CA ALA A 297 2.51 24.38 -5.28
C ALA A 297 1.88 25.71 -5.76
N ASP A 298 1.76 26.66 -4.82
CA ASP A 298 1.36 28.04 -5.06
C ASP A 298 2.56 28.95 -4.79
N GLY A 299 3.37 29.16 -5.84
CA GLY A 299 4.69 29.76 -5.71
C GLY A 299 5.59 28.91 -4.83
N ALA A 300 6.07 29.48 -3.71
CA ALA A 300 6.91 28.77 -2.76
C ALA A 300 6.11 27.97 -1.70
N LYS A 301 4.79 28.15 -1.63
CA LYS A 301 3.94 27.54 -0.60
C LYS A 301 3.22 26.31 -1.14
N PRO A 302 2.81 25.38 -0.26
CA PRO A 302 1.88 24.33 -0.64
C PRO A 302 0.53 24.88 -1.13
N GLY A 303 -0.08 24.18 -2.08
CA GLY A 303 -1.43 24.48 -2.55
C GLY A 303 -2.48 24.03 -1.54
N LEU A 304 -3.32 24.97 -1.09
CA LEU A 304 -4.45 24.65 -0.23
C LEU A 304 -5.63 24.15 -1.07
N LEU A 305 -6.16 22.98 -0.71
CA LEU A 305 -7.26 22.31 -1.41
C LEU A 305 -8.43 22.06 -0.46
N ARG A 306 -9.40 22.99 -0.44
CA ARG A 306 -10.61 22.83 0.37
C ARG A 306 -11.59 21.87 -0.30
N ILE A 307 -12.02 20.85 0.43
CA ILE A 307 -12.96 19.83 -0.04
C ILE A 307 -14.38 20.18 0.44
N PRO A 308 -15.33 20.45 -0.47
CA PRO A 308 -16.73 20.66 -0.10
C PRO A 308 -17.41 19.38 0.41
N SER A 309 -18.54 19.53 1.10
CA SER A 309 -19.39 18.39 1.46
C SER A 309 -19.82 17.56 0.25
N ASN A 310 -20.21 16.30 0.50
CA ASN A 310 -20.69 15.34 -0.51
C ASN A 310 -19.69 15.15 -1.67
N THR A 311 -18.42 14.95 -1.33
CA THR A 311 -17.34 14.83 -2.31
C THR A 311 -16.63 13.49 -2.19
N THR A 312 -16.45 12.80 -3.32
CA THR A 312 -15.42 11.75 -3.44
C THR A 312 -14.25 12.29 -4.25
N LEU A 313 -13.06 12.35 -3.66
CA LEU A 313 -11.79 12.59 -4.35
C LEU A 313 -11.03 11.27 -4.46
N ILE A 314 -10.71 10.83 -5.67
CA ILE A 314 -10.09 9.52 -5.89
C ILE A 314 -8.98 9.57 -6.93
N GLY A 315 -7.84 8.92 -6.66
CA GLY A 315 -6.80 8.72 -7.66
C GLY A 315 -7.17 7.63 -8.67
N LEU A 316 -6.92 7.86 -9.96
CA LEU A 316 -7.07 6.85 -11.01
C LEU A 316 -5.79 6.05 -11.18
N GLY A 317 -5.91 4.72 -11.15
CA GLY A 317 -4.80 3.82 -11.39
C GLY A 317 -3.97 3.58 -10.12
N GLU A 318 -2.66 3.41 -10.29
CA GLU A 318 -1.77 2.95 -9.21
C GLU A 318 -0.92 4.06 -8.58
N ASP A 319 -0.85 5.24 -9.19
CA ASP A 319 0.10 6.29 -8.78
C ASP A 319 -0.44 7.72 -8.96
N ALA A 320 -1.75 7.87 -9.17
CA ALA A 320 -2.37 9.18 -9.15
C ALA A 320 -2.30 9.80 -7.76
N GLY A 321 -2.07 11.11 -7.70
CA GLY A 321 -1.67 11.71 -6.45
C GLY A 321 -1.42 13.20 -6.54
N LEU A 322 -1.02 13.78 -5.40
CA LEU A 322 -0.72 15.19 -5.26
C LEU A 322 0.63 15.35 -4.54
N VAL A 323 1.43 16.31 -5.01
CA VAL A 323 2.61 16.80 -4.29
C VAL A 323 2.44 18.27 -3.96
N ASN A 324 3.10 18.74 -2.89
CA ASN A 324 2.99 20.12 -2.40
C ASN A 324 1.54 20.57 -2.17
N ALA A 325 0.68 19.68 -1.66
CA ALA A 325 -0.73 19.95 -1.42
C ALA A 325 -1.05 19.81 0.07
N SER A 326 -1.91 20.69 0.58
CA SER A 326 -2.60 20.48 1.86
C SER A 326 -4.08 20.38 1.61
N ILE A 327 -4.64 19.19 1.82
CA ILE A 327 -6.08 18.92 1.63
C ILE A 327 -6.83 19.26 2.91
N ILE A 328 -7.84 20.13 2.80
CA ILE A 328 -8.56 20.70 3.93
C ILE A 328 -10.02 20.26 3.88
N VAL A 329 -10.40 19.38 4.81
CA VAL A 329 -11.77 18.96 5.09
C VAL A 329 -12.24 19.72 6.33
N ALA A 330 -12.82 20.91 6.13
CA ALA A 330 -13.12 21.85 7.20
C ALA A 330 -14.61 22.23 7.23
N ASN A 331 -15.28 21.99 8.37
CA ASN A 331 -16.69 22.30 8.60
C ASN A 331 -17.63 21.72 7.52
N VAL A 332 -17.36 20.49 7.09
CA VAL A 332 -18.11 19.79 6.03
C VAL A 332 -18.49 18.38 6.47
N SER A 333 -19.30 17.71 5.67
CA SER A 333 -19.62 16.30 5.89
C SER A 333 -19.70 15.51 4.60
N GLN A 334 -19.72 14.17 4.72
CA GLN A 334 -19.83 13.27 3.58
C GLN A 334 -18.64 13.45 2.62
N VAL A 335 -17.44 13.16 3.12
CA VAL A 335 -16.20 13.27 2.33
C VAL A 335 -15.51 11.92 2.26
N VAL A 336 -15.17 11.51 1.05
CA VAL A 336 -14.40 10.30 0.76
C VAL A 336 -13.12 10.70 0.02
N ILE A 337 -11.96 10.30 0.53
CA ILE A 337 -10.66 10.53 -0.14
C ILE A 337 -9.95 9.20 -0.26
N ARG A 338 -9.69 8.77 -1.51
CA ARG A 338 -9.19 7.43 -1.78
C ARG A 338 -8.11 7.34 -2.83
N ASN A 339 -7.25 6.32 -2.72
CA ASN A 339 -6.32 5.92 -3.77
C ASN A 339 -5.38 7.04 -4.26
N LEU A 340 -5.04 8.00 -3.39
CA LEU A 340 -4.09 9.07 -3.72
C LEU A 340 -2.71 8.76 -3.15
N ALA A 341 -1.69 8.93 -3.97
CA ALA A 341 -0.30 9.03 -3.52
C ALA A 341 0.00 10.50 -3.15
N LEU A 342 0.27 10.76 -1.88
CA LEU A 342 0.47 12.09 -1.32
C LEU A 342 1.92 12.24 -0.86
N SER A 343 2.59 13.27 -1.39
CA SER A 343 3.80 13.80 -0.77
C SER A 343 3.38 14.88 0.21
N ASN A 344 3.69 14.70 1.49
CA ASN A 344 3.35 15.65 2.54
C ASN A 344 3.92 17.03 2.20
N PRO A 345 3.16 18.11 2.41
CA PRO A 345 3.61 19.44 2.06
C PRO A 345 4.70 19.91 3.03
N CYS A 346 5.79 20.41 2.46
CA CYS A 346 6.83 21.07 3.23
C CYS A 346 6.59 22.58 3.24
N ASP A 347 6.39 23.14 4.43
CA ASP A 347 6.22 24.56 4.69
C ASP A 347 7.54 25.31 4.41
N PRO A 348 7.55 26.33 3.52
CA PRO A 348 8.75 27.12 3.26
C PRO A 348 9.15 28.04 4.42
N ASP A 349 8.26 28.29 5.39
CA ASP A 349 8.49 29.25 6.47
C ASP A 349 8.09 28.72 7.88
N PRO A 350 8.71 27.62 8.36
CA PRO A 350 8.46 27.10 9.70
C PRO A 350 8.77 28.13 10.79
N LYS A 351 8.02 28.09 11.89
CA LYS A 351 8.11 29.06 12.99
C LYS A 351 8.82 28.46 14.20
N TRP A 352 9.88 29.14 14.64
CA TRP A 352 10.57 28.81 15.89
C TRP A 352 9.73 29.21 17.10
N ASP A 353 9.50 28.26 18.01
CA ASP A 353 8.95 28.51 19.33
C ASP A 353 9.94 28.03 20.41
N PRO A 354 10.60 28.93 21.16
CA PRO A 354 11.52 28.55 22.22
C PRO A 354 10.84 27.93 23.45
N GLN A 355 9.51 27.97 23.55
CA GLN A 355 8.73 27.42 24.66
C GLN A 355 8.15 26.04 24.33
N ASP A 356 8.27 25.59 23.08
CA ASP A 356 7.83 24.28 22.65
C ASP A 356 8.86 23.21 23.02
N GLY A 357 8.66 22.60 24.19
CA GLY A 357 9.57 21.61 24.76
C GLY A 357 10.82 22.21 25.42
N PRO A 358 11.68 21.37 26.03
CA PRO A 358 12.82 21.83 26.83
C PRO A 358 13.93 22.52 26.02
N HIS A 359 13.91 22.38 24.70
CA HIS A 359 14.92 22.91 23.78
C HIS A 359 14.34 23.90 22.76
N GLY A 360 13.04 24.17 22.79
CA GLY A 360 12.30 24.82 21.70
C GLY A 360 12.13 23.91 20.48
N ASN A 361 11.24 24.27 19.57
CA ASN A 361 10.99 23.53 18.33
C ASN A 361 10.62 24.44 17.16
N TRP A 362 10.81 23.93 15.93
CA TRP A 362 10.28 24.54 14.71
C TRP A 362 8.95 23.91 14.35
N ASN A 363 7.94 24.73 14.06
CA ASN A 363 6.58 24.28 13.77
C ASN A 363 6.12 24.75 12.38
N SER A 364 5.58 23.82 11.61
CA SER A 364 4.99 24.03 10.29
C SER A 364 3.47 24.02 10.35
N GLN A 365 2.81 24.48 9.30
CA GLN A 365 1.35 24.71 9.33
C GLN A 365 0.54 23.77 8.42
N HIS A 366 1.19 22.92 7.65
CA HIS A 366 0.55 22.21 6.55
C HIS A 366 0.60 20.71 6.76
N ASP A 367 -0.59 20.12 6.86
CA ASP A 367 -0.75 18.67 6.85
C ASP A 367 -0.96 18.16 5.43
N GLY A 368 -0.69 16.88 5.19
CA GLY A 368 -1.15 16.19 3.98
C GLY A 368 -2.67 16.26 3.84
N ILE A 369 -3.39 15.85 4.89
CA ILE A 369 -4.83 16.05 5.04
C ILE A 369 -5.16 16.59 6.44
N THR A 370 -5.95 17.65 6.52
CA THR A 370 -6.55 18.12 7.77
C THR A 370 -8.06 17.87 7.75
N VAL A 371 -8.58 17.20 8.77
CA VAL A 371 -10.02 17.07 9.06
C VAL A 371 -10.33 17.89 10.32
N THR A 372 -11.15 18.93 10.18
CA THR A 372 -11.44 19.86 11.27
C THR A 372 -12.90 20.28 11.26
N GLY A 373 -13.59 20.25 12.41
CA GLY A 373 -15.03 20.57 12.50
C GLY A 373 -15.92 19.75 11.57
N SER A 374 -15.47 18.58 11.11
CA SER A 374 -16.12 17.84 10.02
C SER A 374 -16.58 16.47 10.48
N HIS A 375 -17.59 15.91 9.82
CA HIS A 375 -18.08 14.58 10.20
C HIS A 375 -18.44 13.67 9.03
N HIS A 376 -18.44 12.36 9.28
CA HIS A 376 -18.68 11.34 8.24
C HIS A 376 -17.63 11.49 7.11
N VAL A 377 -16.41 11.11 7.45
CA VAL A 377 -15.22 11.21 6.58
C VAL A 377 -14.55 9.85 6.46
N TRP A 378 -14.26 9.43 5.24
CA TRP A 378 -13.60 8.16 4.96
C TRP A 378 -12.34 8.36 4.13
N LEU A 379 -11.20 8.00 4.71
CA LEU A 379 -9.87 8.14 4.13
C LEU A 379 -9.30 6.74 3.90
N ASP A 380 -9.22 6.30 2.65
CA ASP A 380 -8.94 4.89 2.35
C ASP A 380 -8.01 4.62 1.17
N HIS A 381 -7.07 3.67 1.34
CA HIS A 381 -6.08 3.35 0.32
C HIS A 381 -5.26 4.54 -0.16
N ASN A 382 -4.99 5.53 0.69
CA ASN A 382 -4.06 6.61 0.34
C ASN A 382 -2.64 6.24 0.81
N SER A 383 -1.63 6.76 0.12
CA SER A 383 -0.24 6.70 0.56
C SER A 383 0.21 8.11 0.95
N PHE A 384 0.93 8.24 2.07
CA PHE A 384 1.50 9.49 2.57
C PHE A 384 2.99 9.31 2.76
N THR A 385 3.80 10.28 2.35
CA THR A 385 5.23 10.28 2.61
C THR A 385 5.87 11.65 2.52
N ASP A 386 6.95 11.90 3.25
CA ASP A 386 7.78 13.09 3.04
C ASP A 386 8.69 12.94 1.81
N ALA A 387 8.94 11.71 1.35
CA ALA A 387 9.78 11.49 0.18
C ALA A 387 9.23 12.17 -1.09
N PRO A 388 10.09 12.77 -1.94
CA PRO A 388 11.56 12.71 -1.87
C PRO A 388 12.21 13.74 -0.94
N ARG A 389 11.43 14.66 -0.34
CA ARG A 389 11.92 15.72 0.54
C ARG A 389 11.79 15.31 2.00
N THR A 390 12.68 14.45 2.50
CA THR A 390 12.61 13.96 3.89
C THR A 390 13.13 14.98 4.90
N ASP A 391 12.75 14.81 6.16
CA ASP A 391 13.17 15.67 7.28
C ASP A 391 14.70 15.69 7.46
N GLY A 392 15.39 14.59 7.15
CA GLY A 392 16.85 14.51 7.19
C GLY A 392 17.57 15.49 6.26
N GLN A 393 16.86 16.07 5.28
CA GLN A 393 17.39 17.06 4.35
C GLN A 393 17.21 18.51 4.84
N SER A 394 16.44 18.73 5.90
CA SER A 394 16.25 20.06 6.49
C SER A 394 17.47 20.49 7.29
N PRO A 395 17.83 21.80 7.28
CA PRO A 395 18.93 22.30 8.09
C PRO A 395 18.59 22.23 9.59
N LYS A 396 19.63 22.26 10.43
CA LYS A 396 19.46 22.51 11.86
C LYS A 396 19.70 23.98 12.17
N GLU A 397 18.72 24.62 12.79
CA GLU A 397 18.77 26.00 13.26
C GLU A 397 18.32 26.03 14.73
N ASN A 398 18.98 26.85 15.55
CA ASN A 398 18.74 26.89 17.01
C ASN A 398 18.96 25.54 17.73
N GLY A 399 19.80 24.67 17.16
CA GLY A 399 20.10 23.33 17.70
C GLY A 399 19.06 22.26 17.37
N MET A 400 17.93 22.65 16.76
CA MET A 400 16.83 21.77 16.39
C MET A 400 16.71 21.64 14.87
N LEU A 401 16.11 20.56 14.40
CA LEU A 401 15.78 20.43 12.99
C LEU A 401 14.77 21.52 12.63
N LYS A 402 15.03 22.26 11.54
CA LYS A 402 14.05 23.21 10.99
C LYS A 402 12.98 22.43 10.24
N GLN A 403 12.13 21.78 11.01
CA GLN A 403 11.12 20.87 10.51
C GLN A 403 10.14 21.63 9.62
N CYS A 404 9.95 21.13 8.40
CA CYS A 404 9.05 21.77 7.44
C CYS A 404 7.73 21.02 7.25
N HIS A 405 7.64 19.78 7.71
CA HIS A 405 6.39 19.01 7.70
C HIS A 405 5.67 19.17 9.04
N ASP A 406 4.34 19.14 9.01
CA ASP A 406 3.53 18.99 10.21
C ASP A 406 2.89 17.60 10.29
N GLY A 407 1.57 17.48 10.18
CA GLY A 407 0.87 16.20 10.17
C GLY A 407 0.83 15.52 8.81
N ALA A 408 0.83 14.18 8.77
CA ALA A 408 0.39 13.47 7.56
C ALA A 408 -1.14 13.55 7.43
N LEU A 409 -1.83 13.35 8.56
CA LEU A 409 -3.28 13.40 8.66
C LEU A 409 -3.69 13.84 10.06
N ASP A 410 -4.30 15.02 10.22
CA ASP A 410 -4.80 15.49 11.52
C ASP A 410 -6.33 15.56 11.59
N ILE A 411 -6.91 15.23 12.75
CA ILE A 411 -8.36 15.16 13.01
C ILE A 411 -8.65 15.94 14.29
N THR A 412 -9.28 17.12 14.16
CA THR A 412 -9.36 18.11 15.25
C THR A 412 -10.71 18.80 15.34
N ALA A 413 -10.87 19.65 16.37
CA ALA A 413 -11.99 20.58 16.53
C ALA A 413 -13.36 19.90 16.42
N ALA A 414 -13.63 18.95 17.31
CA ALA A 414 -14.87 18.20 17.38
C ALA A 414 -15.25 17.44 16.08
N SER A 415 -14.27 17.16 15.21
CA SER A 415 -14.51 16.25 14.08
C SER A 415 -14.98 14.89 14.57
N ASP A 416 -15.78 14.19 13.77
CA ASP A 416 -16.51 13.01 14.26
C ASP A 416 -16.86 12.00 13.18
N PHE A 417 -17.06 10.74 13.53
CA PHE A 417 -17.39 9.67 12.57
C PHE A 417 -16.38 9.58 11.42
N VAL A 418 -15.11 9.37 11.75
CA VAL A 418 -14.02 9.28 10.78
C VAL A 418 -13.48 7.84 10.73
N THR A 419 -13.24 7.32 9.53
CA THR A 419 -12.54 6.04 9.33
C THR A 419 -11.33 6.24 8.44
N VAL A 420 -10.18 5.80 8.92
CA VAL A 420 -8.88 5.80 8.25
C VAL A 420 -8.51 4.35 8.00
N SER A 421 -8.70 3.85 6.77
CA SER A 421 -8.56 2.42 6.46
C SER A 421 -7.60 2.13 5.32
N TYR A 422 -6.76 1.09 5.45
CA TYR A 422 -5.86 0.65 4.37
C TYR A 422 -4.94 1.76 3.83
N ASN A 423 -4.60 2.78 4.60
CA ASN A 423 -3.64 3.80 4.17
C ASN A 423 -2.21 3.34 4.48
N HIS A 424 -1.25 3.82 3.69
CA HIS A 424 0.17 3.62 3.94
C HIS A 424 0.83 4.95 4.29
N PHE A 425 1.32 5.08 5.51
CA PHE A 425 2.07 6.25 5.99
C PHE A 425 3.54 5.86 6.09
N ALA A 426 4.41 6.57 5.38
CA ALA A 426 5.83 6.20 5.29
C ALA A 426 6.77 7.39 5.45
N LEU A 427 7.86 7.22 6.20
CA LEU A 427 8.94 8.21 6.32
C LEU A 427 8.40 9.58 6.73
N HIS A 428 7.90 9.68 7.96
CA HIS A 428 7.30 10.90 8.47
C HIS A 428 7.36 10.97 10.00
N GLU A 429 7.49 12.16 10.58
CA GLU A 429 7.67 12.29 12.02
C GLU A 429 6.33 12.28 12.80
N LYS A 430 5.48 13.27 12.56
CA LYS A 430 4.28 13.55 13.37
C LYS A 430 3.01 13.11 12.64
N ASN A 431 2.70 11.81 12.62
CA ASN A 431 1.71 11.30 11.67
C ASN A 431 0.26 11.79 11.83
N THR A 432 -0.40 11.46 12.94
CA THR A 432 -1.82 11.78 13.14
C THR A 432 -2.16 12.22 14.54
N LEU A 433 -2.59 13.48 14.65
CA LEU A 433 -3.19 14.03 15.85
C LEU A 433 -4.71 13.85 15.81
N VAL A 434 -5.28 13.25 16.86
CA VAL A 434 -6.72 13.21 17.14
C VAL A 434 -6.99 14.06 18.38
N GLY A 435 -7.50 15.27 18.16
CA GLY A 435 -7.67 16.30 19.19
C GLY A 435 -6.40 17.12 19.41
N ALA A 436 -6.48 18.42 19.09
CA ALA A 436 -5.30 19.29 18.96
C ALA A 436 -4.64 19.67 20.30
N SER A 437 -5.43 19.83 21.36
CA SER A 437 -4.97 20.45 22.60
C SER A 437 -5.69 19.90 23.82
N ASP A 438 -4.98 19.80 24.95
CA ASP A 438 -5.56 19.49 26.26
C ASP A 438 -6.59 20.55 26.70
N ARG A 439 -6.52 21.76 26.12
CA ARG A 439 -7.44 22.88 26.40
C ARG A 439 -8.68 22.90 25.50
N ALA A 440 -8.74 22.04 24.47
CA ALA A 440 -9.86 21.98 23.54
C ALA A 440 -11.01 21.13 24.12
N THR A 441 -11.60 21.54 25.24
CA THR A 441 -12.67 20.77 25.91
C THR A 441 -13.93 20.60 25.07
N GLY A 442 -14.10 21.39 23.99
CA GLY A 442 -15.15 21.17 22.99
C GLY A 442 -15.00 19.85 22.21
N ASP A 443 -13.85 19.18 22.30
CA ASP A 443 -13.64 17.84 21.72
C ASP A 443 -14.30 16.72 22.56
N GLU A 444 -14.73 17.00 23.80
CA GLU A 444 -15.40 16.02 24.66
C GLU A 444 -16.72 15.54 24.03
N GLY A 445 -16.85 14.22 23.83
CA GLY A 445 -18.02 13.59 23.20
C GLY A 445 -17.93 13.46 21.68
N HIS A 446 -16.87 13.98 21.07
CA HIS A 446 -16.56 13.88 19.64
C HIS A 446 -15.32 13.01 19.40
N LEU A 447 -14.64 13.21 18.26
CA LEU A 447 -13.42 12.52 17.87
C LEU A 447 -13.59 10.99 17.88
N ARG A 448 -14.72 10.49 17.39
CA ARG A 448 -14.94 9.07 17.13
C ARG A 448 -14.25 8.68 15.83
N VAL A 449 -13.11 8.00 15.96
CA VAL A 449 -12.22 7.70 14.83
C VAL A 449 -11.84 6.21 14.82
N THR A 450 -11.89 5.59 13.65
CA THR A 450 -11.41 4.22 13.44
C THR A 450 -10.15 4.23 12.60
N PHE A 451 -9.12 3.50 13.01
CA PHE A 451 -7.94 3.18 12.20
C PHE A 451 -7.91 1.68 11.95
N SER A 452 -8.06 1.25 10.69
CA SER A 452 -8.04 -0.17 10.36
C SER A 452 -7.13 -0.52 9.20
N ASN A 453 -6.37 -1.61 9.32
CA ASN A 453 -5.54 -2.14 8.24
C ASN A 453 -4.53 -1.13 7.65
N ASN A 454 -4.14 -0.09 8.39
CA ASN A 454 -3.15 0.88 7.93
C ASN A 454 -1.74 0.33 8.11
N PHE A 455 -0.85 0.72 7.20
CA PHE A 455 0.58 0.45 7.30
C PHE A 455 1.32 1.72 7.73
N PHE A 456 2.03 1.67 8.85
CA PHE A 456 2.93 2.73 9.30
C PHE A 456 4.38 2.26 9.12
N ASP A 457 5.08 2.76 8.10
CA ASP A 457 6.43 2.35 7.71
C ASP A 457 7.46 3.43 8.04
N HIS A 458 8.21 3.25 9.12
CA HIS A 458 9.19 4.22 9.63
C HIS A 458 8.55 5.59 9.91
N VAL A 459 7.50 5.56 10.72
CA VAL A 459 6.87 6.74 11.31
C VAL A 459 7.40 6.92 12.74
N THR A 460 7.82 8.14 13.09
CA THR A 460 8.41 8.44 14.41
C THR A 460 7.37 8.33 15.53
N ALA A 461 6.23 9.01 15.37
CA ALA A 461 5.23 9.16 16.42
C ALA A 461 3.81 9.40 15.88
N ARG A 462 2.84 9.37 16.81
CA ARG A 462 1.44 9.76 16.58
C ARG A 462 0.71 8.85 15.58
N THR A 463 0.64 7.55 15.84
CA THR A 463 -0.10 6.57 15.01
C THR A 463 -1.30 5.93 15.73
N PRO A 464 -2.29 6.70 16.26
CA PRO A 464 -2.39 8.16 16.37
C PRO A 464 -1.97 8.67 17.77
N ARG A 465 -1.91 9.99 17.96
CA ARG A 465 -1.95 10.62 19.30
C ARG A 465 -3.35 11.12 19.59
N VAL A 466 -3.98 10.64 20.67
CA VAL A 466 -5.39 10.85 20.99
C VAL A 466 -5.58 11.71 22.23
N ARG A 467 -6.58 12.60 22.16
CA ARG A 467 -7.21 13.27 23.30
C ARG A 467 -8.72 13.14 23.19
N PHE A 468 -9.42 12.99 24.33
CA PHE A 468 -10.88 12.94 24.50
C PHE A 468 -11.66 11.82 23.78
N GLY A 469 -11.31 11.54 22.53
CA GLY A 469 -12.07 10.74 21.58
C GLY A 469 -12.16 9.25 21.91
N GLN A 470 -13.20 8.63 21.37
CA GLN A 470 -13.38 7.18 21.33
C GLN A 470 -12.73 6.63 20.05
N VAL A 471 -11.50 6.14 20.17
CA VAL A 471 -10.71 5.71 19.01
C VAL A 471 -10.58 4.20 18.98
N HIS A 472 -10.97 3.57 17.87
CA HIS A 472 -10.80 2.14 17.64
C HIS A 472 -9.66 1.89 16.66
N LEU A 473 -8.68 1.08 17.04
CA LEU A 473 -7.62 0.63 16.16
C LEU A 473 -7.72 -0.88 15.98
N PHE A 474 -7.71 -1.39 14.75
CA PHE A 474 -7.58 -2.83 14.54
C PHE A 474 -6.83 -3.21 13.27
N ASN A 475 -6.12 -4.35 13.33
CA ASN A 475 -5.34 -4.90 12.22
C ASN A 475 -4.32 -3.92 11.60
N ASN A 476 -3.82 -2.92 12.34
CA ASN A 476 -2.80 -2.02 11.80
C ASN A 476 -1.42 -2.64 11.95
N PHE A 477 -0.55 -2.42 10.96
CA PHE A 477 0.84 -2.87 11.00
C PHE A 477 1.78 -1.68 11.11
N HIS A 478 2.70 -1.73 12.07
CA HIS A 478 3.74 -0.74 12.27
C HIS A 478 5.09 -1.40 12.06
N LYS A 479 5.93 -0.79 11.23
CA LYS A 479 7.31 -1.21 11.01
C LYS A 479 8.22 -0.03 11.27
N GLY A 480 9.32 -0.23 11.98
CA GLY A 480 10.26 0.86 12.25
C GLY A 480 11.49 0.43 13.03
N SER A 481 12.30 1.41 13.41
CA SER A 481 13.49 1.19 14.24
C SER A 481 13.69 2.38 15.15
N ARG A 482 13.98 2.12 16.44
CA ARG A 482 14.35 3.17 17.41
C ARG A 482 15.71 3.82 17.10
N LYS A 483 16.43 3.32 16.09
CA LYS A 483 17.73 3.83 15.62
C LYS A 483 17.72 4.23 14.15
N HIS A 484 16.54 4.35 13.53
CA HIS A 484 16.46 4.85 12.17
C HIS A 484 17.07 6.25 12.08
N ALA A 485 17.83 6.55 11.02
CA ALA A 485 18.68 7.74 10.98
C ALA A 485 17.89 9.06 10.92
N GLU A 486 16.71 9.04 10.29
CA GLU A 486 15.87 10.23 10.09
C GLU A 486 14.61 10.12 10.96
N TYR A 487 13.77 9.12 10.69
CA TYR A 487 12.54 8.84 11.42
C TYR A 487 12.68 7.74 12.49
N ALA A 488 13.49 8.00 13.52
CA ALA A 488 13.62 7.07 14.66
C ALA A 488 12.28 6.90 15.37
N HIS A 489 11.85 5.66 15.59
CA HIS A 489 10.59 5.40 16.30
C HIS A 489 10.68 5.83 17.77
N GLU A 490 9.73 6.66 18.20
CA GLU A 490 9.58 7.09 19.60
C GLU A 490 8.47 6.30 20.30
N TYR A 491 7.24 6.40 19.76
CA TYR A 491 6.06 5.69 20.21
C TYR A 491 5.04 5.54 19.07
N SER A 492 4.06 4.65 19.22
CA SER A 492 2.97 4.51 18.25
C SER A 492 1.71 5.25 18.72
N VAL A 493 0.98 4.71 19.68
CA VAL A 493 -0.29 5.29 20.12
C VAL A 493 -0.07 6.20 21.33
N GLY A 494 -0.42 7.48 21.17
CA GLY A 494 -0.39 8.47 22.24
C GLY A 494 -1.71 8.48 23.02
N VAL A 495 -1.71 8.01 24.28
CA VAL A 495 -2.89 7.99 25.17
C VAL A 495 -2.87 9.23 26.06
N ALA A 496 -3.08 10.40 25.46
CA ALA A 496 -3.04 11.69 26.16
C ALA A 496 -4.37 12.00 26.87
N LYS A 497 -4.60 13.27 27.22
CA LYS A 497 -5.72 13.72 28.06
C LYS A 497 -7.06 13.11 27.65
N GLN A 498 -7.67 12.36 28.57
CA GLN A 498 -9.01 11.77 28.44
C GLN A 498 -9.22 10.92 27.17
N ALA A 499 -8.16 10.42 26.55
CA ALA A 499 -8.28 9.47 25.46
C ALA A 499 -9.05 8.21 25.90
N ARG A 500 -9.85 7.63 25.02
CA ARG A 500 -10.60 6.38 25.26
C ARG A 500 -10.38 5.43 24.09
N VAL A 501 -9.31 4.64 24.17
CA VAL A 501 -8.79 3.89 23.01
C VAL A 501 -9.08 2.39 23.15
N ILE A 502 -9.63 1.77 22.12
CA ILE A 502 -9.71 0.30 22.00
C ILE A 502 -8.77 -0.13 20.87
N ILE A 503 -7.94 -1.14 21.12
CA ILE A 503 -7.01 -1.72 20.14
C ILE A 503 -7.27 -3.21 20.04
N ASP A 504 -7.54 -3.72 18.83
CA ASP A 504 -7.75 -5.14 18.56
C ASP A 504 -6.77 -5.62 17.47
N ALA A 505 -5.84 -6.51 17.83
CA ALA A 505 -4.91 -7.18 16.92
C ALA A 505 -4.05 -6.24 16.04
N ASN A 506 -3.35 -5.27 16.63
CA ASN A 506 -2.30 -4.54 15.91
C ASN A 506 -0.96 -5.29 15.98
N ALA A 507 -0.14 -5.17 14.93
CA ALA A 507 1.21 -5.73 14.88
C ALA A 507 2.26 -4.60 14.85
N TYR A 508 3.29 -4.72 15.69
CA TYR A 508 4.38 -3.76 15.83
C TYR A 508 5.73 -4.47 15.62
N ASP A 509 6.33 -4.30 14.46
CA ASP A 509 7.69 -4.74 14.14
C ASP A 509 8.64 -3.55 14.27
N ILE A 510 9.00 -3.23 15.52
CA ILE A 510 9.84 -2.09 15.86
C ILE A 510 11.18 -2.57 16.39
N GLU A 511 12.23 -2.43 15.58
CA GLU A 511 13.58 -2.79 15.98
C GLU A 511 14.02 -1.94 17.19
N GLY A 512 14.51 -2.62 18.23
CA GLY A 512 15.01 -1.99 19.46
C GLY A 512 13.93 -1.64 20.49
N ALA A 513 12.64 -1.76 20.16
CA ALA A 513 11.57 -1.67 21.14
C ALA A 513 11.50 -2.95 21.99
N ARG A 514 11.30 -2.78 23.30
CA ARG A 514 11.46 -3.83 24.32
C ARG A 514 10.19 -4.12 25.09
N GLY A 515 9.22 -3.20 25.12
CA GLY A 515 7.98 -3.39 25.86
C GLY A 515 6.92 -2.35 25.52
N CYS A 516 5.77 -2.42 26.20
CA CYS A 516 4.62 -1.62 25.83
C CYS A 516 4.84 -0.12 25.95
N GLY A 517 5.69 0.36 26.87
CA GLY A 517 6.03 1.78 26.99
C GLY A 517 6.74 2.36 25.75
N ASP A 518 7.30 1.52 24.87
CA ASP A 518 7.83 1.95 23.58
C ASP A 518 6.72 2.06 22.51
N VAL A 519 5.54 1.48 22.73
CA VAL A 519 4.42 1.44 21.77
C VAL A 519 3.29 2.39 22.19
N LEU A 520 2.85 2.29 23.44
CA LEU A 520 1.82 3.13 24.04
C LEU A 520 2.49 4.13 24.98
N HIS A 521 2.22 5.41 24.80
CA HIS A 521 2.86 6.48 25.54
C HIS A 521 1.88 7.58 25.91
N ASN A 522 2.08 8.27 27.04
CA ASN A 522 1.42 9.55 27.30
C ASN A 522 2.37 10.69 26.94
N PRO A 523 2.28 11.26 25.73
CA PRO A 523 3.09 12.41 25.32
C PRO A 523 2.60 13.74 25.92
N GLY A 524 1.59 13.73 26.80
CA GLY A 524 1.00 14.92 27.42
C GLY A 524 1.52 15.18 28.82
N MET A 525 1.27 16.39 29.32
CA MET A 525 1.56 16.78 30.71
C MET A 525 0.39 16.48 31.66
N SER A 526 -0.80 16.24 31.12
CA SER A 526 -2.00 15.88 31.88
C SER A 526 -2.01 14.39 32.20
N GLU A 527 -2.82 14.00 33.18
CA GLU A 527 -3.16 12.60 33.44
C GLU A 527 -3.60 11.91 32.13
N PRO A 528 -3.09 10.70 31.87
CA PRO A 528 -3.40 9.97 30.65
C PRO A 528 -4.88 9.58 30.60
N GLY A 529 -5.32 9.26 29.39
CA GLY A 529 -6.58 8.57 29.16
C GLY A 529 -6.50 7.08 29.52
N SER A 530 -7.39 6.32 28.90
CA SER A 530 -7.55 4.88 29.07
C SER A 530 -7.35 4.17 27.73
N VAL A 531 -6.82 2.95 27.79
CA VAL A 531 -6.65 2.10 26.62
C VAL A 531 -6.92 0.64 26.97
N LEU A 532 -7.68 -0.02 26.10
CA LEU A 532 -7.95 -1.45 26.15
C LEU A 532 -7.37 -2.11 24.90
N ASP A 533 -6.21 -2.76 25.06
CA ASP A 533 -5.57 -3.55 24.00
C ASP A 533 -5.93 -5.03 24.14
N ARG A 534 -6.26 -5.66 23.00
CA ARG A 534 -6.57 -7.08 22.89
C ARG A 534 -5.83 -7.69 21.70
N GLY A 535 -4.86 -8.55 22.00
CA GLY A 535 -4.23 -9.39 20.99
C GLY A 535 -3.17 -8.70 20.13
N SER A 536 -2.74 -7.48 20.48
CA SER A 536 -1.62 -6.85 19.77
C SER A 536 -0.30 -7.56 20.07
N GLN A 537 0.64 -7.45 19.12
CA GLN A 537 1.99 -8.02 19.26
C GLN A 537 3.09 -6.99 19.00
N LEU A 538 4.13 -7.00 19.82
CA LEU A 538 5.40 -6.32 19.60
C LEU A 538 6.49 -7.34 19.29
N ASN A 539 7.07 -7.25 18.10
CA ASN A 539 8.16 -8.11 17.62
C ASN A 539 7.84 -9.60 17.81
N GLY A 540 6.61 -9.99 17.42
CA GLY A 540 6.10 -11.36 17.51
C GLY A 540 5.70 -11.84 18.92
N LYS A 541 5.74 -10.97 19.94
CA LYS A 541 5.31 -11.28 21.31
C LYS A 541 4.06 -10.49 21.68
N THR A 542 3.18 -11.07 22.49
CA THR A 542 2.01 -10.36 23.02
C THR A 542 2.42 -9.05 23.70
N LEU A 543 1.72 -7.97 23.35
CA LEU A 543 1.85 -6.68 24.01
C LEU A 543 1.11 -6.73 25.37
N ALA A 544 1.78 -6.40 26.46
CA ALA A 544 1.23 -6.48 27.81
C ALA A 544 1.84 -5.40 28.72
N ASP A 545 1.28 -5.25 29.92
CA ASP A 545 1.80 -4.41 31.02
C ASP A 545 2.02 -2.94 30.62
N CYS A 546 1.05 -2.36 29.93
CA CYS A 546 1.12 -1.00 29.38
C CYS A 546 0.96 0.13 30.40
N GLY A 547 0.53 -0.16 31.62
CA GLY A 547 0.45 0.83 32.70
C GLY A 547 -0.66 1.88 32.56
N PHE A 548 -1.64 1.66 31.68
CA PHE A 548 -2.81 2.54 31.52
C PHE A 548 -4.08 1.92 32.11
N PRO A 549 -5.06 2.74 32.54
CA PRO A 549 -6.40 2.26 32.87
C PRO A 549 -7.05 1.53 31.69
N THR A 550 -7.64 0.35 31.95
CA THR A 550 -8.26 -0.50 30.92
C THR A 550 -9.77 -0.33 30.81
N ASP A 551 -10.41 0.32 31.78
CA ASP A 551 -11.81 0.73 31.66
C ASP A 551 -11.88 1.99 30.79
N VAL A 552 -12.22 1.77 29.52
CA VAL A 552 -12.34 2.85 28.53
C VAL A 552 -13.72 3.52 28.54
N GLY A 553 -14.70 2.97 29.25
CA GLY A 553 -16.05 3.52 29.35
C GLY A 553 -16.91 3.42 28.07
N TRP A 554 -16.52 2.57 27.12
CA TRP A 554 -17.31 2.29 25.90
C TRP A 554 -16.96 0.93 25.30
N SER A 555 -17.78 0.47 24.35
CA SER A 555 -17.53 -0.70 23.51
C SER A 555 -17.72 -0.33 22.05
N VAL A 556 -17.00 -1.00 21.16
CA VAL A 556 -17.16 -0.81 19.71
C VAL A 556 -18.61 -1.09 19.30
N PRO A 557 -19.33 -0.13 18.69
CA PRO A 557 -20.77 -0.26 18.43
C PRO A 557 -21.09 -1.00 17.11
N TYR A 558 -20.09 -1.25 16.27
CA TYR A 558 -20.23 -1.90 14.96
C TYR A 558 -19.51 -3.26 14.92
N GLY A 559 -19.87 -4.09 13.93
CA GLY A 559 -19.20 -5.35 13.67
C GLY A 559 -17.84 -5.14 13.01
N TYR A 560 -16.82 -5.88 13.44
CA TYR A 560 -15.48 -5.87 12.86
C TYR A 560 -14.83 -7.25 13.01
N THR A 561 -13.75 -7.49 12.27
CA THR A 561 -12.97 -8.73 12.35
C THR A 561 -11.53 -8.40 12.71
N ALA A 562 -11.14 -8.75 13.93
CA ALA A 562 -9.73 -8.80 14.31
C ALA A 562 -9.08 -10.02 13.64
N LEU A 563 -8.00 -9.80 12.88
CA LEU A 563 -7.24 -10.86 12.25
C LEU A 563 -6.41 -11.61 13.30
N PRO A 564 -6.08 -12.89 13.07
CA PRO A 564 -5.00 -13.53 13.80
C PRO A 564 -3.73 -12.69 13.68
N ALA A 565 -2.98 -12.54 14.78
CA ALA A 565 -1.84 -11.61 14.82
C ALA A 565 -0.78 -11.87 13.73
N GLY A 566 -0.54 -13.14 13.37
CA GLY A 566 0.39 -13.50 12.30
C GLY A 566 -0.08 -13.11 10.89
N ASP A 567 -1.38 -12.83 10.71
CA ASP A 567 -1.98 -12.47 9.43
C ASP A 567 -2.06 -10.95 9.21
N VAL A 568 -1.88 -10.15 10.28
CA VAL A 568 -1.98 -8.68 10.22
C VAL A 568 -0.92 -8.11 9.29
N GLN A 569 0.35 -8.42 9.51
CA GLN A 569 1.46 -7.96 8.68
C GLN A 569 1.28 -8.31 7.19
N PRO A 570 1.12 -9.59 6.80
CA PRO A 570 0.97 -9.93 5.38
C PRO A 570 -0.29 -9.34 4.76
N ASN A 571 -1.41 -9.26 5.48
CA ASN A 571 -2.62 -8.60 4.99
C ASN A 571 -2.40 -7.11 4.72
N VAL A 572 -1.83 -6.38 5.69
CA VAL A 572 -1.61 -4.94 5.56
C VAL A 572 -0.60 -4.63 4.46
N MET A 573 0.54 -5.32 4.44
CA MET A 573 1.56 -5.12 3.39
C MET A 573 1.03 -5.45 1.98
N ALA A 574 0.02 -6.31 1.88
CA ALA A 574 -0.61 -6.65 0.62
C ALA A 574 -1.62 -5.59 0.14
N ASN A 575 -2.27 -4.87 1.04
CA ASN A 575 -3.49 -4.12 0.72
C ASN A 575 -3.39 -2.62 1.01
N ALA A 576 -2.53 -2.17 1.91
CA ALA A 576 -2.47 -0.76 2.28
C ALA A 576 -1.78 0.11 1.22
N GLY A 577 -2.33 1.32 1.02
CA GLY A 577 -1.77 2.37 0.18
C GLY A 577 -2.44 2.52 -1.19
N ALA A 578 -2.06 3.59 -1.89
CA ALA A 578 -2.51 3.87 -3.24
C ALA A 578 -2.09 2.78 -4.24
N GLY A 579 -2.99 2.44 -5.15
CA GLY A 579 -2.84 1.41 -6.18
C GLY A 579 -3.25 0.01 -5.75
N HIS A 580 -3.89 -0.15 -4.59
CA HIS A 580 -4.28 -1.46 -4.04
C HIS A 580 -5.80 -1.71 -3.95
N LEU A 581 -6.63 -0.87 -4.58
CA LEU A 581 -8.10 -0.99 -4.56
C LEU A 581 -8.65 -2.34 -5.06
N SER A 582 -7.94 -3.06 -5.94
CA SER A 582 -8.45 -4.26 -6.62
C SER A 582 -8.39 -5.54 -5.79
N ARG A 583 -7.76 -5.51 -4.61
CA ARG A 583 -7.66 -6.70 -3.75
C ARG A 583 -8.93 -6.79 -2.92
N LEU A 584 -9.71 -7.84 -3.20
CA LEU A 584 -10.93 -8.20 -2.49
C LEU A 584 -10.72 -7.95 -1.00
N ARG A 585 -11.45 -6.99 -0.42
CA ARG A 585 -11.72 -7.03 1.02
C ARG A 585 -12.22 -8.45 1.27
N PRO A 586 -11.60 -9.22 2.19
CA PRO A 586 -12.25 -10.43 2.65
C PRO A 586 -13.67 -10.01 3.01
N ALA A 587 -14.67 -10.66 2.41
CA ALA A 587 -16.04 -10.44 2.84
C ALA A 587 -16.04 -10.63 4.36
N ALA A 588 -16.65 -9.71 5.10
CA ALA A 588 -16.85 -9.88 6.53
C ALA A 588 -17.42 -11.29 6.73
N ARG A 589 -16.67 -12.14 7.43
CA ARG A 589 -17.12 -13.51 7.72
C ARG A 589 -18.17 -13.48 8.81
#